data_AF-A0A8R1DFJ1-F1
#
_entry.id   AF-A0A8R1DFJ1-F1
#
_cell.length_a   1.000
_cell.length_b   1.000
_cell.length_c   1.000
_cell.angle_alpha   90.00
_cell.angle_beta   90.00
_cell.angle_gamma   90.00
#
_symmetry.space_group_name_H-M   'P 1'
#
loop_
_entity.id
_entity.type
_entity.pdbx_description
1 polymer ?
#
loop_
_entity_poly.entity_id
_entity_poly.type
_entity_poly.pdbx_seq_one_letter_code
_entity_poly.pdbx_strand_id
1 'polypeptide(L)'
;MLLYLLLLSTFVISAAADGYVCGGDRLINPTEENEYTWPAGWKDNEPPAEYSGKQSCEWQINVLEGTYAMVTFYKETDSESGIKTTYPNGKEQYIEDNDPNPYFFTYPQFKVNMWVSDDKPGRFSFKVVWIPYPGACQMNIDLEQSQPMALTPIECHVTFKAPHNVILVGFSTEDNGALDNDLLRQSAVFEGNSINGEYLGNLYDAKYNEIVSRTNQLTVYTFNLDKTINYTLAIGMDINGKRTSDEQPDFSEDTDDSEEEDSVVLEDEDVSRIFPADEDSEEEYDEDVNEVSRRDVAIVGEEIGSEEY
;
A
#
# COMPACT_ATOMS: atom_id res chain seq x y z
N MET A 1 38.78 35.40 -51.83
CA MET A 1 39.56 34.52 -50.95
C MET A 1 38.88 34.60 -49.59
N LEU A 2 37.98 33.64 -49.32
CA LEU A 2 37.15 33.55 -48.12
C LEU A 2 38.05 33.46 -46.90
N LEU A 3 37.92 34.39 -45.96
CA LEU A 3 38.54 34.31 -44.64
C LEU A 3 37.53 34.81 -43.62
N TYR A 4 37.54 34.16 -42.45
CA TYR A 4 36.68 34.32 -41.27
C TYR A 4 35.48 33.37 -41.18
N LEU A 5 35.81 32.08 -41.05
CA LEU A 5 35.12 31.15 -40.17
C LEU A 5 35.02 31.75 -38.76
N LEU A 6 33.83 32.20 -38.37
CA LEU A 6 33.46 32.48 -36.99
C LEU A 6 32.76 31.24 -36.44
N LEU A 7 33.54 30.35 -35.83
CA LEU A 7 33.06 29.27 -34.97
C LEU A 7 32.58 29.90 -33.66
N LEU A 8 31.27 30.14 -33.56
CA LEU A 8 30.59 30.38 -32.29
C LEU A 8 30.51 29.04 -31.53
N SER A 9 31.56 28.71 -30.77
CA SER A 9 31.49 27.66 -29.76
C SER A 9 30.67 28.17 -28.59
N THR A 10 29.38 27.84 -28.54
CA THR A 10 28.60 27.95 -27.32
C THR A 10 29.13 26.93 -26.32
N PHE A 11 29.99 27.38 -25.41
CA PHE A 11 30.26 26.65 -24.17
C PHE A 11 28.93 26.62 -23.39
N VAL A 12 28.21 25.50 -23.46
CA VAL A 12 27.17 25.21 -22.48
C VAL A 12 27.92 24.86 -21.21
N ILE A 13 28.03 25.83 -20.30
CA ILE A 13 28.46 25.57 -18.93
C ILE A 13 27.30 24.80 -18.30
N SER A 14 27.36 23.48 -18.35
CA SER A 14 26.57 22.65 -17.45
C SER A 14 27.17 22.82 -16.06
N ALA A 15 26.62 23.74 -15.28
CA ALA A 15 26.77 23.64 -13.85
C ALA A 15 26.02 22.37 -13.45
N ALA A 16 26.74 21.29 -13.13
CA ALA A 16 26.15 20.24 -12.32
C ALA A 16 25.72 20.95 -11.03
N ALA A 17 24.43 21.15 -10.86
CA ALA A 17 23.92 21.60 -9.58
C ALA A 17 24.31 20.50 -8.58
N ASP A 18 25.02 20.87 -7.51
CA ASP A 18 25.26 19.93 -6.43
C ASP A 18 23.89 19.43 -5.95
N GLY A 19 23.66 18.11 -6.00
CA GLY A 19 22.40 17.51 -5.60
C GLY A 19 22.07 17.86 -4.14
N TYR A 20 20.78 17.96 -3.81
CA TYR A 20 20.33 18.31 -2.48
C TYR A 20 20.92 17.38 -1.41
N VAL A 21 21.44 17.99 -0.35
CA VAL A 21 21.82 17.32 0.89
C VAL A 21 20.69 17.55 1.88
N CYS A 22 20.27 16.51 2.60
CA CYS A 22 19.24 16.62 3.63
C CYS A 22 19.72 17.40 4.87
N GLY A 23 19.72 18.73 4.74
CA GLY A 23 19.83 19.71 5.83
C GLY A 23 18.46 20.30 6.20
N GLY A 24 18.42 21.10 7.26
CA GLY A 24 17.20 21.77 7.74
C GLY A 24 16.47 21.04 8.86
N ASP A 25 15.23 21.49 9.12
CA ASP A 25 14.38 20.93 10.17
C ASP A 25 13.96 19.51 9.82
N ARG A 26 14.19 18.60 10.76
CA ARG A 26 13.82 17.17 10.66
C ARG A 26 12.54 16.85 11.39
N LEU A 27 11.97 17.83 12.11
CA LEU A 27 10.66 17.74 12.74
C LEU A 27 9.72 18.69 12.01
N ILE A 28 8.79 18.14 11.25
CA ILE A 28 7.85 18.89 10.43
C ILE A 28 6.49 18.91 11.12
N ASN A 29 5.95 20.11 11.32
CA ASN A 29 4.59 20.33 11.79
C ASN A 29 3.73 20.85 10.64
N PRO A 30 2.40 20.64 10.68
CA PRO A 30 1.50 21.31 9.75
C PRO A 30 1.71 22.82 9.76
N THR A 31 1.74 23.39 8.56
CA THR A 31 1.85 24.83 8.32
C THR A 31 0.46 25.47 8.24
N GLU A 32 0.38 26.80 8.18
CA GLU A 32 -0.91 27.48 7.94
C GLU A 32 -1.52 27.10 6.59
N GLU A 33 -0.69 26.76 5.61
CA GLU A 33 -1.11 26.30 4.28
C GLU A 33 -1.49 24.81 4.27
N ASN A 34 -1.28 24.08 5.38
CA ASN A 34 -1.45 22.62 5.47
C ASN A 34 -0.71 21.85 4.37
N GLU A 35 0.42 22.38 3.91
CA GLU A 35 1.29 21.73 2.94
C GLU A 35 2.77 21.85 3.32
N TYR A 36 3.56 20.86 2.90
CA TYR A 36 5.01 20.84 3.01
C TYR A 36 5.61 20.08 1.83
N THR A 37 6.67 20.62 1.23
CA THR A 37 7.46 19.93 0.21
C THR A 37 8.91 19.77 0.63
N TRP A 38 9.50 18.65 0.27
CA TRP A 38 10.94 18.46 0.31
C TRP A 38 11.49 18.20 -1.09
N PRO A 39 12.57 18.88 -1.50
CA PRO A 39 13.17 20.04 -0.83
C PRO A 39 12.20 21.25 -0.73
N ALA A 40 12.43 22.14 0.24
CA ALA A 40 11.55 23.29 0.43
C ALA A 40 11.50 24.16 -0.83
N GLY A 41 10.29 24.41 -1.34
CA GLY A 41 10.04 25.18 -2.56
C GLY A 41 9.98 24.36 -3.84
N TRP A 42 10.24 23.04 -3.79
CA TRP A 42 9.97 22.12 -4.89
C TRP A 42 8.46 22.05 -5.17
N LYS A 43 8.09 21.83 -6.44
CA LYS A 43 6.70 21.79 -6.91
C LYS A 43 6.39 20.51 -7.67
N ASP A 44 5.14 20.07 -7.58
CA ASP A 44 4.65 18.81 -8.18
C ASP A 44 4.77 18.73 -9.72
N ASN A 45 4.91 19.88 -10.39
CA ASN A 45 5.12 19.95 -11.84
C ASN A 45 6.59 20.01 -12.25
N GLU A 46 7.50 20.01 -11.28
CA GLU A 46 8.93 19.95 -11.51
C GLU A 46 9.40 18.49 -11.38
N PRO A 47 10.41 18.09 -12.15
CA PRO A 47 11.03 16.79 -11.95
C PRO A 47 11.56 16.63 -10.51
N PRO A 48 11.65 15.41 -9.95
CA PRO A 48 12.08 15.23 -8.56
C PRO A 48 13.51 15.73 -8.37
N ALA A 49 13.78 16.26 -7.18
CA ALA A 49 15.05 16.89 -6.88
C ALA A 49 16.17 15.86 -6.86
N GLU A 50 17.27 16.16 -7.55
CA GLU A 50 18.49 15.33 -7.46
C GLU A 50 19.06 15.42 -6.05
N TYR A 51 19.50 14.30 -5.49
CA TYR A 51 20.14 14.24 -4.18
C TYR A 51 21.59 13.76 -4.30
N SER A 52 22.45 14.23 -3.39
CA SER A 52 23.84 13.78 -3.30
C SER A 52 23.98 12.34 -2.75
N GLY A 53 25.03 11.62 -3.13
CA GLY A 53 25.36 10.33 -2.50
C GLY A 53 25.75 10.48 -1.01
N LYS A 54 25.92 9.36 -0.31
CA LYS A 54 26.47 9.30 1.06
C LYS A 54 25.69 10.12 2.10
N GLN A 55 24.36 10.01 2.10
CA GLN A 55 23.52 10.71 3.07
C GLN A 55 22.50 9.81 3.77
N SER A 56 22.21 10.17 5.02
CA SER A 56 21.20 9.54 5.86
C SER A 56 20.32 10.59 6.52
N CYS A 57 19.03 10.48 6.26
CA CYS A 57 18.03 11.50 6.54
C CYS A 57 16.82 10.84 7.18
N GLU A 58 16.29 11.47 8.21
CA GLU A 58 15.02 11.09 8.83
C GLU A 58 14.21 12.39 8.97
N TRP A 59 13.02 12.41 8.38
CA TRP A 59 12.00 13.43 8.63
C TRP A 59 10.93 12.82 9.52
N GLN A 60 10.67 13.45 10.67
CA GLN A 60 9.57 13.15 11.57
C GLN A 60 8.45 14.14 11.31
N ILE A 61 7.30 13.67 10.84
CA ILE A 61 6.23 14.52 10.34
C ILE A 61 4.99 14.30 11.19
N ASN A 62 4.59 15.35 11.92
CA ASN A 62 3.47 15.30 12.85
C ASN A 62 2.14 15.39 12.10
N VAL A 63 1.14 14.66 12.60
CA VAL A 63 -0.25 14.70 12.15
C VAL A 63 -1.10 15.11 13.35
N LEU A 64 -2.03 16.05 13.16
CA LEU A 64 -2.87 16.55 14.26
C LEU A 64 -4.08 15.63 14.45
N GLU A 65 -4.63 15.62 15.65
CA GLU A 65 -5.91 14.93 15.89
C GLU A 65 -7.00 15.50 14.96
N GLY A 66 -7.83 14.61 14.40
CA GLY A 66 -8.86 14.99 13.45
C GLY A 66 -8.37 15.28 12.03
N THR A 67 -7.08 15.10 11.74
CA THR A 67 -6.53 15.16 10.38
C THR A 67 -5.75 13.89 10.03
N TYR A 68 -5.49 13.71 8.74
CA TYR A 68 -4.53 12.76 8.21
C TYR A 68 -3.58 13.47 7.25
N ALA A 69 -2.40 12.90 7.03
CA ALA A 69 -1.45 13.36 6.03
C ALA A 69 -1.56 12.51 4.77
N MET A 70 -1.86 13.15 3.64
CA MET A 70 -1.72 12.58 2.31
C MET A 70 -0.32 12.92 1.79
N VAL A 71 0.46 11.92 1.43
CA VAL A 71 1.85 12.10 1.01
C VAL A 71 2.08 11.48 -0.36
N THR A 72 2.54 12.29 -1.30
CA THR A 72 2.98 11.82 -2.61
C THR A 72 4.50 11.80 -2.63
N PHE A 73 5.07 10.63 -2.92
CA PHE A 73 6.50 10.44 -3.08
C PHE A 73 6.87 10.44 -4.56
N TYR A 74 7.95 11.13 -4.88
CA TYR A 74 8.50 11.19 -6.23
C TYR A 74 9.91 10.64 -6.16
N LYS A 75 10.06 9.38 -6.55
CA LYS A 75 11.31 8.62 -6.39
C LYS A 75 11.75 8.02 -7.72
N GLU A 76 12.99 8.34 -8.09
CA GLU A 76 13.71 7.76 -9.22
C GLU A 76 15.12 7.43 -8.73
N THR A 77 15.38 6.17 -8.37
CA THR A 77 16.69 5.75 -7.86
C THR A 77 17.07 4.35 -8.30
N ASP A 78 18.36 4.13 -8.43
CA ASP A 78 18.96 2.80 -8.49
C ASP A 78 18.51 1.96 -7.28
N SER A 79 18.28 0.65 -7.50
CA SER A 79 17.65 -0.30 -6.57
C SER A 79 18.35 -0.48 -5.21
N GLU A 80 19.54 0.09 -5.02
CA GLU A 80 20.30 0.02 -3.76
C GLU A 80 19.99 1.15 -2.75
N SER A 81 19.19 2.16 -3.14
CA SER A 81 18.80 3.25 -2.22
C SER A 81 17.57 2.87 -1.39
N GLY A 82 17.76 2.72 -0.08
CA GLY A 82 16.74 2.28 0.88
C GLY A 82 15.87 3.43 1.40
N ILE A 83 15.12 4.09 0.51
CA ILE A 83 14.14 5.11 0.94
C ILE A 83 12.86 4.42 1.39
N LYS A 84 12.46 4.67 2.64
CA LYS A 84 11.33 4.02 3.30
C LYS A 84 10.51 5.01 4.12
N THR A 85 9.24 4.69 4.32
CA THR A 85 8.38 5.35 5.28
C THR A 85 8.16 4.48 6.50
N THR A 86 7.86 5.08 7.65
CA THR A 86 7.46 4.40 8.89
C THR A 86 6.10 4.92 9.33
N TYR A 87 5.10 4.03 9.40
CA TYR A 87 3.75 4.34 9.87
C TYR A 87 3.71 4.58 11.39
N PRO A 88 2.63 5.15 11.94
CA PRO A 88 2.51 5.43 13.38
C PRO A 88 2.66 4.21 14.29
N ASN A 89 2.35 3.00 13.79
CA ASN A 89 2.55 1.73 14.50
C ASN A 89 4.01 1.21 14.44
N GLY A 90 4.92 1.95 13.83
CA GLY A 90 6.33 1.57 13.65
C GLY A 90 6.58 0.64 12.46
N LYS A 91 5.56 0.23 11.71
CA LYS A 91 5.75 -0.60 10.51
C LYS A 91 6.43 0.22 9.42
N GLU A 92 7.44 -0.37 8.77
CA GLU A 92 8.17 0.25 7.68
C GLU A 92 7.70 -0.27 6.32
N GLN A 93 7.74 0.60 5.31
CA GLN A 93 7.43 0.27 3.93
C GLN A 93 8.43 0.97 3.00
N TYR A 94 8.97 0.24 2.03
CA TYR A 94 9.79 0.83 0.97
C TYR A 94 8.93 1.69 0.06
N ILE A 95 9.48 2.84 -0.34
CA ILE A 95 8.84 3.69 -1.32
C ILE A 95 9.23 3.17 -2.70
N GLU A 96 8.23 2.85 -3.51
CA GLU A 96 8.43 2.35 -4.87
C GLU A 96 8.80 3.49 -5.84
N ASP A 97 9.56 3.14 -6.87
CA ASP A 97 9.93 4.09 -7.92
C ASP A 97 8.74 4.35 -8.84
N ASN A 98 8.57 5.62 -9.22
CA ASN A 98 7.49 6.05 -10.13
C ASN A 98 6.07 5.65 -9.67
N ASP A 99 5.85 5.59 -8.35
CA ASP A 99 4.56 5.28 -7.74
C ASP A 99 3.74 6.57 -7.54
N PRO A 100 2.71 6.83 -8.38
CA PRO A 100 1.94 8.07 -8.32
C PRO A 100 0.89 8.08 -7.20
N ASN A 101 0.63 6.93 -6.55
CA ASN A 101 -0.47 6.78 -5.63
C ASN A 101 -0.08 7.34 -4.24
N PRO A 102 -0.92 8.17 -3.61
CA PRO A 102 -0.57 8.75 -2.32
C PRO A 102 -0.53 7.71 -1.21
N TYR A 103 0.29 8.01 -0.20
CA TYR A 103 0.35 7.29 1.07
C TYR A 103 -0.44 8.10 2.10
N PHE A 104 -1.19 7.40 2.95
CA PHE A 104 -1.99 8.02 3.99
C PHE A 104 -1.42 7.70 5.36
N PHE A 105 -1.08 8.74 6.11
CA PHE A 105 -0.56 8.63 7.47
C PHE A 105 -1.49 9.31 8.45
N THR A 106 -1.59 8.75 9.64
CA THR A 106 -2.55 9.15 10.67
C THR A 106 -1.84 9.71 11.90
N TYR A 107 -2.61 10.22 12.84
CA TYR A 107 -2.11 10.69 14.14
C TYR A 107 -1.31 9.59 14.88
N PRO A 108 -0.21 9.93 15.60
CA PRO A 108 0.32 11.28 15.82
C PRO A 108 1.46 11.71 14.88
N GLN A 109 2.16 10.75 14.26
CA GLN A 109 3.39 11.02 13.54
C GLN A 109 3.75 9.86 12.62
N PHE A 110 4.36 10.17 11.48
CA PHE A 110 5.04 9.20 10.62
C PHE A 110 6.47 9.67 10.32
N LYS A 111 7.28 8.78 9.73
CA LYS A 111 8.65 9.11 9.35
C LYS A 111 8.92 8.83 7.88
N VAL A 112 9.75 9.66 7.27
CA VAL A 112 10.38 9.37 5.97
C VAL A 112 11.87 9.20 6.23
N ASN A 113 12.43 8.08 5.81
CA ASN A 113 13.83 7.75 6.00
C ASN A 113 14.48 7.60 4.63
N MET A 114 15.53 8.36 4.37
CA MET A 114 16.36 8.23 3.20
C MET A 114 17.74 7.74 3.62
N TRP A 115 18.17 6.64 3.03
CA TRP A 115 19.53 6.13 3.16
C TRP A 115 20.09 5.89 1.77
N VAL A 116 21.16 6.61 1.45
CA VAL A 116 21.85 6.57 0.16
C VAL A 116 23.29 6.13 0.40
N SER A 117 23.68 5.03 -0.24
CA SER A 117 25.04 4.48 -0.21
C SER A 117 26.00 5.34 -1.06
N ASP A 118 27.24 4.87 -1.26
CA ASP A 118 28.29 5.63 -1.94
C ASP A 118 27.89 6.11 -3.35
N ASP A 119 28.26 7.36 -3.70
CA ASP A 119 28.28 8.03 -5.03
C ASP A 119 27.16 7.71 -6.05
N LYS A 120 26.03 7.16 -5.62
CA LYS A 120 24.84 6.92 -6.45
C LYS A 120 23.85 8.07 -6.27
N PRO A 121 23.94 9.12 -7.10
CA PRO A 121 22.89 10.13 -7.12
C PRO A 121 21.59 9.47 -7.60
N GLY A 122 20.48 9.92 -7.03
CA GLY A 122 19.16 9.62 -7.50
C GLY A 122 18.28 10.85 -7.31
N ARG A 123 16.98 10.67 -7.46
CA ARG A 123 16.03 11.77 -7.35
C ARG A 123 14.94 11.42 -6.39
N PHE A 124 14.70 12.35 -5.47
CA PHE A 124 13.68 12.18 -4.45
C PHE A 124 13.09 13.53 -4.12
N SER A 125 11.77 13.60 -4.15
CA SER A 125 10.98 14.70 -3.59
C SER A 125 9.75 14.09 -2.92
N PHE A 126 9.15 14.83 -1.99
CA PHE A 126 7.84 14.46 -1.50
C PHE A 126 7.02 15.68 -1.12
N LYS A 127 5.70 15.53 -1.23
CA LYS A 127 4.71 16.52 -0.80
C LYS A 127 3.83 15.92 0.27
N VAL A 128 3.64 16.65 1.36
CA VAL A 128 2.69 16.35 2.43
C VAL A 128 1.56 17.36 2.36
N VAL A 129 0.33 16.87 2.40
CA VAL A 129 -0.88 17.68 2.56
C VAL A 129 -1.66 17.16 3.78
N TRP A 130 -1.93 18.04 4.74
CA TRP A 130 -2.76 17.67 5.90
C TRP A 130 -4.23 17.97 5.61
N ILE A 131 -5.06 16.93 5.70
CA ILE A 131 -6.46 16.99 5.31
C ILE A 131 -7.31 16.62 6.54
N PRO A 132 -8.33 17.42 6.90
CA PRO A 132 -9.28 17.04 7.93
C PRO A 132 -10.10 15.83 7.48
N TYR A 133 -10.40 14.91 8.38
CA TYR A 133 -11.34 13.84 8.06
C TYR A 133 -12.71 14.42 7.66
N PRO A 134 -13.40 13.82 6.68
CA PRO A 134 -14.69 14.31 6.23
C PRO A 134 -15.75 14.12 7.32
N GLY A 135 -16.16 15.24 7.95
CA GLY A 135 -17.33 15.31 8.82
C GLY A 135 -17.42 14.28 9.95
N ALA A 136 -18.59 14.20 10.59
CA ALA A 136 -18.87 13.27 11.69
C ALA A 136 -19.53 11.96 11.21
N CYS A 137 -19.36 11.57 9.94
CA CYS A 137 -20.08 10.41 9.42
C CYS A 137 -19.45 9.10 9.91
N GLN A 138 -20.06 8.50 10.94
CA GLN A 138 -19.71 7.19 11.48
C GLN A 138 -20.81 6.18 11.18
N MET A 139 -20.46 5.04 10.61
CA MET A 139 -21.31 3.86 10.60
C MET A 139 -20.84 2.88 11.67
N ASN A 140 -21.78 2.30 12.42
CA ASN A 140 -21.47 1.27 13.41
C ASN A 140 -22.11 -0.05 12.97
N ILE A 141 -21.31 -1.11 12.97
CA ILE A 141 -21.72 -2.48 12.66
C ILE A 141 -21.51 -3.32 13.92
N ASP A 142 -22.60 -3.73 14.54
CA ASP A 142 -22.57 -4.71 15.62
C ASP A 142 -22.43 -6.11 15.00
N LEU A 143 -21.35 -6.80 15.34
CA LEU A 143 -21.04 -8.15 14.91
C LEU A 143 -21.67 -9.15 15.88
N GLU A 144 -22.35 -10.15 15.34
CA GLU A 144 -22.74 -11.34 16.10
C GLU A 144 -21.64 -12.40 16.01
N GLN A 145 -21.55 -13.29 17.01
CA GLN A 145 -20.45 -14.24 17.15
C GLN A 145 -20.23 -15.12 15.91
N SER A 146 -21.29 -15.46 15.17
CA SER A 146 -21.25 -16.35 14.01
C SER A 146 -21.50 -15.65 12.67
N GLN A 147 -21.60 -14.32 12.65
CA GLN A 147 -21.96 -13.59 11.43
C GLN A 147 -20.86 -12.60 11.02
N PRO A 148 -20.04 -12.96 10.01
CA PRO A 148 -19.13 -12.01 9.38
C PRO A 148 -19.91 -10.93 8.63
N MET A 149 -19.34 -9.72 8.60
CA MET A 149 -19.91 -8.57 7.89
C MET A 149 -18.92 -8.03 6.87
N ALA A 150 -19.38 -7.91 5.63
CA ALA A 150 -18.61 -7.35 4.53
C ALA A 150 -18.43 -5.83 4.68
N LEU A 151 -17.23 -5.36 4.32
CA LEU A 151 -16.89 -3.97 4.16
C LEU A 151 -16.67 -3.67 2.67
N THR A 152 -17.58 -2.89 2.10
CA THR A 152 -17.38 -2.20 0.83
C THR A 152 -16.96 -0.75 1.15
N PRO A 153 -15.98 -0.16 0.44
CA PRO A 153 -15.57 1.22 0.66
C PRO A 153 -16.75 2.19 0.65
N ILE A 154 -16.70 3.18 1.54
CA ILE A 154 -17.70 4.22 1.67
C ILE A 154 -17.04 5.49 2.21
N GLU A 155 -17.67 6.64 2.00
CA GLU A 155 -17.21 7.95 2.50
C GLU A 155 -17.10 8.00 4.03
N CYS A 156 -17.94 7.26 4.76
CA CYS A 156 -18.00 7.29 6.23
C CYS A 156 -16.99 6.33 6.86
N HIS A 157 -16.48 6.64 8.06
CA HIS A 157 -15.70 5.67 8.81
C HIS A 157 -16.62 4.58 9.39
N VAL A 158 -16.18 3.33 9.27
CA VAL A 158 -16.96 2.15 9.67
C VAL A 158 -16.35 1.55 10.92
N THR A 159 -17.12 1.52 12.01
CA THR A 159 -16.71 0.88 13.26
C THR A 159 -17.38 -0.47 13.40
N PHE A 160 -16.57 -1.52 13.48
CA PHE A 160 -17.02 -2.84 13.86
C PHE A 160 -16.98 -2.96 15.37
N LYS A 161 -18.02 -3.56 15.96
CA LYS A 161 -18.10 -3.85 17.38
C LYS A 161 -18.50 -5.30 17.59
N ALA A 162 -17.67 -6.06 18.28
CA ALA A 162 -17.92 -7.47 18.58
C ALA A 162 -18.13 -7.71 20.09
N PRO A 163 -18.65 -8.90 20.48
CA PRO A 163 -18.64 -9.35 21.86
C PRO A 163 -17.23 -9.50 22.46
N HIS A 164 -16.24 -9.93 21.66
CA HIS A 164 -14.87 -10.18 22.12
C HIS A 164 -13.84 -9.24 21.47
N ASN A 165 -13.17 -9.68 20.42
CA ASN A 165 -12.24 -8.90 19.60
C ASN A 165 -12.74 -8.95 18.17
N VAL A 166 -12.51 -7.89 17.41
CA VAL A 166 -12.79 -7.86 15.99
C VAL A 166 -11.56 -8.37 15.24
N ILE A 167 -11.78 -9.30 14.31
CA ILE A 167 -10.82 -9.63 13.27
C ILE A 167 -11.28 -8.97 11.98
N LEU A 168 -10.36 -8.30 11.29
CA LEU A 168 -10.53 -7.78 9.94
C LEU A 168 -9.65 -8.58 8.99
N VAL A 169 -10.25 -9.16 7.97
CA VAL A 169 -9.56 -9.88 6.88
C VAL A 169 -9.75 -9.08 5.60
N GLY A 170 -8.65 -8.72 4.93
CA GLY A 170 -8.67 -7.99 3.66
C GLY A 170 -8.69 -8.90 2.45
N PHE A 171 -9.18 -8.40 1.32
CA PHE A 171 -9.21 -9.08 0.03
C PHE A 171 -8.46 -8.28 -1.04
N SER A 172 -8.03 -8.98 -2.10
CA SER A 172 -7.52 -8.32 -3.30
C SER A 172 -8.63 -7.54 -4.00
N THR A 173 -8.22 -6.48 -4.68
CA THR A 173 -8.95 -5.84 -5.77
C THR A 173 -9.08 -6.78 -6.98
N GLU A 174 -10.07 -6.53 -7.84
CA GLU A 174 -10.31 -7.32 -9.06
C GLU A 174 -9.08 -7.39 -9.97
N ASP A 175 -8.27 -6.32 -10.02
CA ASP A 175 -7.12 -6.20 -10.90
C ASP A 175 -5.91 -7.05 -10.48
N ASN A 176 -5.89 -7.64 -9.26
CA ASN A 176 -4.91 -8.61 -8.74
C ASN A 176 -3.40 -8.35 -9.05
N GLY A 177 -3.04 -7.15 -9.48
CA GLY A 177 -1.71 -6.76 -9.95
C GLY A 177 -1.09 -5.64 -9.10
N ALA A 178 -0.12 -4.89 -9.62
CA ALA A 178 0.56 -3.83 -8.86
C ALA A 178 -0.41 -2.77 -8.27
N LEU A 179 -1.50 -2.48 -9.00
CA LEU A 179 -2.55 -1.56 -8.56
C LEU A 179 -3.29 -2.03 -7.30
N ASP A 180 -3.27 -3.34 -7.01
CA ASP A 180 -3.93 -3.91 -5.84
C ASP A 180 -3.30 -3.39 -4.55
N ASN A 181 -1.97 -3.47 -4.46
CA ASN A 181 -1.25 -3.02 -3.28
C ASN A 181 -1.38 -1.50 -3.09
N ASP A 182 -1.36 -0.76 -4.20
CA ASP A 182 -1.43 0.70 -4.22
C ASP A 182 -2.80 1.26 -3.81
N LEU A 183 -3.87 0.52 -4.09
CA LEU A 183 -5.22 0.89 -3.69
C LEU A 183 -5.51 0.47 -2.24
N LEU A 184 -5.14 -0.75 -1.85
CA LEU A 184 -5.43 -1.26 -0.50
C LEU A 184 -4.71 -0.48 0.60
N ARG A 185 -3.53 0.10 0.32
CA ARG A 185 -2.85 1.00 1.27
C ARG A 185 -3.57 2.35 1.46
N GLN A 186 -4.52 2.71 0.59
CA GLN A 186 -5.38 3.89 0.73
C GLN A 186 -6.54 3.60 1.71
N SER A 187 -6.18 3.07 2.87
CA SER A 187 -7.08 2.79 3.97
C SER A 187 -6.34 2.85 5.30
N ALA A 188 -7.07 2.99 6.38
CA ALA A 188 -6.52 2.97 7.73
C ALA A 188 -7.48 2.22 8.66
N VAL A 189 -6.89 1.41 9.53
CA VAL A 189 -7.57 0.65 10.57
C VAL A 189 -7.08 1.17 11.90
N PHE A 190 -8.02 1.53 12.77
CA PHE A 190 -7.77 2.13 14.08
C PHE A 190 -8.33 1.23 15.17
N GLU A 191 -7.64 1.19 16.30
CA GLU A 191 -8.15 0.59 17.53
C GLU A 191 -9.33 1.40 18.09
N GLY A 192 -10.38 0.71 18.54
CA GLY A 192 -11.53 1.35 19.17
C GLY A 192 -12.57 1.86 18.17
N ASN A 193 -13.28 2.92 18.54
CA ASN A 193 -14.44 3.46 17.81
C ASN A 193 -14.19 4.83 17.17
N SER A 194 -12.92 5.18 16.95
CA SER A 194 -12.52 6.50 16.51
C SER A 194 -11.34 6.44 15.55
N ILE A 195 -11.36 7.31 14.55
CA ILE A 195 -10.23 7.64 13.65
C ILE A 195 -9.01 8.27 14.37
N ASN A 196 -9.18 8.72 15.62
CA ASN A 196 -8.06 9.17 16.46
C ASN A 196 -7.50 8.02 17.32
N GLY A 197 -8.03 6.81 17.14
CA GLY A 197 -7.52 5.60 17.77
C GLY A 197 -6.11 5.27 17.31
N GLU A 198 -5.46 4.34 17.99
CA GLU A 198 -4.14 3.87 17.59
C GLU A 198 -4.21 3.20 16.22
N TYR A 199 -3.33 3.59 15.30
CA TYR A 199 -3.23 2.95 13.99
C TYR A 199 -2.80 1.49 14.12
N LEU A 200 -3.59 0.58 13.56
CA LEU A 200 -3.30 -0.86 13.56
C LEU A 200 -2.67 -1.32 12.25
N GLY A 201 -3.02 -0.67 11.14
CA GLY A 201 -2.58 -1.02 9.79
C GLY A 201 -3.54 -0.49 8.73
N ASN A 202 -3.44 -1.02 7.51
CA ASN A 202 -4.34 -0.75 6.40
C ASN A 202 -4.90 -2.07 5.81
N LEU A 203 -5.75 -1.99 4.79
CA LEU A 203 -6.34 -3.16 4.15
C LEU A 203 -5.31 -4.03 3.42
N TYR A 204 -4.19 -3.46 2.98
CA TYR A 204 -3.06 -4.25 2.47
C TYR A 204 -2.49 -5.14 3.60
N ASP A 205 -2.33 -4.60 4.81
CA ASP A 205 -1.91 -5.39 5.97
C ASP A 205 -2.93 -6.48 6.32
N ALA A 206 -4.21 -6.14 6.33
CA ALA A 206 -5.31 -7.06 6.64
C ALA A 206 -5.42 -8.21 5.64
N LYS A 207 -5.05 -7.99 4.38
CA LYS A 207 -5.02 -9.03 3.34
C LYS A 207 -3.96 -10.10 3.64
N TYR A 208 -2.80 -9.72 4.15
CA TYR A 208 -1.68 -10.66 4.33
C TYR A 208 -1.56 -11.23 5.74
N ASN A 209 -1.98 -10.50 6.77
CA ASN A 209 -1.73 -10.88 8.16
C ASN A 209 -2.93 -10.78 9.09
N GLU A 210 -4.13 -10.50 8.55
CA GLU A 210 -5.31 -10.08 9.30
C GLU A 210 -5.01 -8.92 10.28
N ILE A 211 -6.04 -8.20 10.71
CA ILE A 211 -5.90 -7.20 11.78
C ILE A 211 -6.83 -7.58 12.90
N VAL A 212 -6.27 -7.77 14.09
CA VAL A 212 -7.03 -8.14 15.29
C VAL A 212 -7.02 -6.95 16.24
N SER A 213 -8.21 -6.46 16.61
CA SER A 213 -8.34 -5.41 17.62
C SER A 213 -7.95 -5.95 18.99
N ARG A 214 -7.35 -5.10 19.83
CA ARG A 214 -7.04 -5.42 21.24
C ARG A 214 -8.25 -5.27 22.14
N THR A 215 -9.15 -4.36 21.78
CA THR A 215 -10.47 -4.19 22.39
C THR A 215 -11.51 -4.93 21.56
N ASN A 216 -12.79 -4.65 21.85
CA ASN A 216 -13.91 -5.22 21.13
C ASN A 216 -14.37 -4.39 19.93
N GLN A 217 -13.60 -3.36 19.55
CA GLN A 217 -13.92 -2.46 18.46
C GLN A 217 -12.69 -2.13 17.62
N LEU A 218 -12.89 -1.98 16.33
CA LEU A 218 -11.96 -1.29 15.43
C LEU A 218 -12.74 -0.40 14.46
N THR A 219 -12.10 0.67 14.00
CA THR A 219 -12.65 1.58 13.01
C THR A 219 -11.84 1.51 11.72
N VAL A 220 -12.50 1.44 10.58
CA VAL A 220 -11.87 1.44 9.25
C VAL A 220 -12.27 2.70 8.50
N TYR A 221 -11.31 3.30 7.81
CA TYR A 221 -11.53 4.41 6.89
C TYR A 221 -10.80 4.13 5.56
N THR A 222 -11.44 4.41 4.43
CA THR A 222 -10.97 3.97 3.10
C THR A 222 -10.67 5.14 2.14
N PHE A 223 -10.42 6.34 2.64
CA PHE A 223 -9.92 7.50 1.88
C PHE A 223 -10.44 7.65 0.42
N ASN A 224 -11.76 7.79 0.24
CA ASN A 224 -12.43 7.94 -1.07
C ASN A 224 -12.32 6.75 -2.05
N LEU A 225 -11.89 5.56 -1.60
CA LEU A 225 -11.90 4.36 -2.44
C LEU A 225 -13.31 4.02 -2.98
N ASP A 226 -14.38 4.50 -2.36
CA ASP A 226 -15.76 4.37 -2.84
C ASP A 226 -16.02 5.04 -4.19
N LYS A 227 -15.17 5.98 -4.60
CA LYS A 227 -15.24 6.62 -5.92
C LYS A 227 -14.77 5.73 -7.06
N THR A 228 -14.02 4.67 -6.75
CA THR A 228 -13.39 3.78 -7.74
C THR A 228 -13.72 2.30 -7.51
N ILE A 229 -14.07 1.90 -6.29
CA ILE A 229 -14.33 0.52 -5.88
C ILE A 229 -15.73 0.43 -5.27
N ASN A 230 -16.57 -0.45 -5.82
CA ASN A 230 -17.94 -0.69 -5.35
C ASN A 230 -18.19 -2.13 -4.86
N TYR A 231 -17.14 -2.91 -4.68
CA TYR A 231 -17.18 -4.28 -4.18
C TYR A 231 -16.47 -4.41 -2.83
N THR A 232 -16.65 -5.57 -2.18
CA THR A 232 -16.12 -5.84 -0.85
C THR A 232 -14.60 -5.94 -0.84
N LEU A 233 -13.94 -5.20 0.04
CA LEU A 233 -12.48 -5.25 0.24
C LEU A 233 -12.06 -5.89 1.56
N ALA A 234 -12.99 -6.07 2.49
CA ALA A 234 -12.70 -6.74 3.76
C ALA A 234 -13.93 -7.37 4.39
N ILE A 235 -13.70 -8.25 5.36
CA ILE A 235 -14.73 -8.75 6.27
C ILE A 235 -14.30 -8.49 7.71
N GLY A 236 -15.22 -7.93 8.50
CA GLY A 236 -15.13 -7.86 9.96
C GLY A 236 -15.88 -9.03 10.60
N MET A 237 -15.30 -9.67 11.61
CA MET A 237 -15.93 -10.79 12.35
C MET A 237 -15.49 -10.81 13.82
N ASP A 238 -16.27 -11.46 14.69
CA ASP A 238 -15.84 -11.76 16.06
C ASP A 238 -14.74 -12.83 16.04
N ILE A 239 -13.72 -12.67 16.87
CA ILE A 239 -12.59 -13.61 16.99
C ILE A 239 -12.99 -15.06 17.24
N ASN A 240 -14.11 -15.32 17.91
CA ASN A 240 -14.60 -16.67 18.13
C ASN A 240 -15.40 -17.22 16.94
N GLY A 241 -15.90 -16.36 16.04
CA GLY A 241 -16.53 -16.79 14.79
C GLY A 241 -15.53 -17.50 13.85
N LYS A 242 -14.27 -17.07 13.86
CA LYS A 242 -13.18 -17.73 13.13
C LYS A 242 -12.94 -19.16 13.60
N ARG A 243 -13.04 -19.42 14.91
CA ARG A 243 -12.86 -20.78 15.47
C ARG A 243 -13.93 -21.75 14.99
N THR A 244 -15.15 -21.28 14.79
CA THR A 244 -16.25 -22.12 14.31
C THR A 244 -16.19 -22.44 12.81
N SER A 245 -15.46 -21.67 11.99
CA SER A 245 -15.27 -21.99 10.57
C SER A 245 -14.15 -23.02 10.32
N ASP A 246 -13.16 -23.08 11.20
CA ASP A 246 -12.09 -24.09 11.13
C ASP A 246 -12.55 -25.46 11.63
N GLU A 247 -13.63 -25.51 12.42
CA GLU A 247 -14.36 -26.72 12.79
C GLU A 247 -15.46 -27.03 11.76
N GLN A 248 -15.10 -27.19 10.49
CA GLN A 248 -16.01 -27.85 9.56
C GLN A 248 -16.11 -29.33 9.99
N PRO A 249 -17.31 -29.89 10.25
CA PRO A 249 -17.43 -31.31 10.53
C PRO A 249 -16.96 -32.08 9.31
N ASP A 250 -15.97 -32.94 9.51
CA ASP A 250 -15.55 -33.96 8.55
C ASP A 250 -16.81 -34.75 8.19
N PHE A 251 -17.34 -34.52 6.99
CA PHE A 251 -18.47 -35.27 6.48
C PHE A 251 -17.91 -36.62 6.05
N SER A 252 -17.56 -37.45 7.04
CA SER A 252 -17.30 -38.86 6.81
C SER A 252 -18.62 -39.45 6.33
N GLU A 253 -18.65 -39.76 5.03
CA GLU A 253 -19.74 -40.45 4.39
C GLU A 253 -19.86 -41.84 5.03
N ASP A 254 -20.83 -42.00 5.94
CA ASP A 254 -21.24 -43.28 6.48
C ASP A 254 -21.84 -44.11 5.33
N THR A 255 -21.01 -44.85 4.59
CA THR A 255 -21.47 -45.96 3.76
C THR A 255 -21.54 -47.20 4.64
N ASP A 256 -22.69 -47.37 5.29
CA ASP A 256 -23.16 -48.66 5.78
C ASP A 256 -23.88 -49.32 4.60
N ASP A 257 -23.23 -50.26 3.92
CA ASP A 257 -23.93 -51.28 3.13
C ASP A 257 -23.13 -52.58 3.14
N SER A 258 -23.83 -53.58 3.65
CA SER A 258 -23.47 -54.96 3.89
C SER A 258 -23.08 -55.75 2.63
N GLU A 259 -22.11 -56.65 2.83
CA GLU A 259 -21.87 -57.96 2.20
C GLU A 259 -22.72 -58.34 0.97
N GLU A 260 -22.06 -58.73 -0.14
CA GLU A 260 -22.14 -60.11 -0.67
C GLU A 260 -20.89 -60.43 -1.51
N GLU A 261 -20.33 -61.61 -1.27
CA GLU A 261 -19.26 -62.21 -2.06
C GLU A 261 -19.77 -62.64 -3.44
N ASP A 262 -18.96 -62.47 -4.48
CA ASP A 262 -18.83 -63.56 -5.45
C ASP A 262 -17.45 -63.55 -6.12
N SER A 263 -16.81 -64.70 -6.03
CA SER A 263 -15.47 -65.00 -6.53
C SER A 263 -15.47 -65.20 -8.04
N VAL A 264 -14.60 -64.49 -8.77
CA VAL A 264 -14.16 -64.92 -10.10
C VAL A 264 -12.64 -64.78 -10.19
N VAL A 265 -11.98 -65.94 -10.20
CA VAL A 265 -10.56 -66.13 -10.52
C VAL A 265 -10.37 -65.97 -12.02
N LEU A 266 -9.40 -65.17 -12.45
CA LEU A 266 -8.54 -65.49 -13.59
C LEU A 266 -7.12 -64.95 -13.37
N GLU A 267 -6.18 -65.84 -13.60
CA GLU A 267 -4.73 -65.73 -13.47
C GLU A 267 -4.14 -64.82 -14.57
N ASP A 268 -3.02 -64.15 -14.25
CA ASP A 268 -1.71 -64.33 -14.90
C ASP A 268 -0.86 -63.05 -15.06
N GLU A 269 0.42 -63.29 -14.78
CA GLU A 269 1.65 -62.67 -15.30
C GLU A 269 2.11 -61.28 -14.85
N ASP A 270 3.25 -61.33 -14.13
CA ASP A 270 4.50 -60.60 -14.34
C ASP A 270 4.44 -59.27 -15.11
N VAL A 271 5.00 -58.21 -14.52
CA VAL A 271 6.17 -57.51 -15.09
C VAL A 271 6.75 -56.56 -14.04
N SER A 272 7.92 -56.94 -13.56
CA SER A 272 8.95 -56.03 -13.05
C SER A 272 9.24 -54.90 -14.04
N ARG A 273 9.32 -53.65 -13.57
CA ARG A 273 10.42 -52.72 -13.95
C ARG A 273 10.35 -51.42 -13.14
N ILE A 274 11.25 -51.36 -12.19
CA ILE A 274 11.83 -50.16 -11.59
C ILE A 274 12.83 -49.56 -12.60
N PHE A 275 13.06 -48.25 -12.46
CA PHE A 275 14.22 -47.41 -12.84
C PHE A 275 13.99 -46.38 -13.97
N PRO A 276 14.67 -45.22 -13.95
CA PRO A 276 15.37 -44.54 -12.85
C PRO A 276 15.19 -43.00 -12.82
N ALA A 277 15.83 -42.36 -11.84
CA ALA A 277 16.25 -40.96 -11.86
C ALA A 277 17.24 -40.68 -13.01
N ASP A 278 17.28 -39.44 -13.51
CA ASP A 278 18.47 -38.57 -13.52
C ASP A 278 18.30 -37.34 -14.42
N GLU A 279 18.98 -36.27 -14.01
CA GLU A 279 19.63 -35.20 -14.80
C GLU A 279 18.84 -34.02 -15.40
N ASP A 280 19.21 -32.84 -14.88
CA ASP A 280 19.68 -31.63 -15.58
C ASP A 280 19.02 -31.23 -16.91
N SER A 281 18.36 -30.07 -16.88
CA SER A 281 18.33 -29.17 -18.03
C SER A 281 18.21 -27.72 -17.57
N GLU A 282 19.29 -26.97 -17.75
CA GLU A 282 19.29 -25.52 -17.87
C GLU A 282 18.35 -25.12 -19.02
N GLU A 283 17.39 -24.24 -18.77
CA GLU A 283 16.74 -23.48 -19.84
C GLU A 283 16.72 -22.00 -19.48
N GLU A 284 17.62 -21.32 -20.19
CA GLU A 284 17.71 -19.89 -20.45
C GLU A 284 16.49 -19.46 -21.29
N TYR A 285 15.74 -18.44 -20.84
CA TYR A 285 14.77 -17.73 -21.67
C TYR A 285 14.99 -16.23 -21.51
N ASP A 286 15.65 -15.67 -22.53
CA ASP A 286 15.62 -14.24 -22.86
C ASP A 286 14.43 -13.93 -23.81
N GLU A 287 14.10 -12.64 -23.89
CA GLU A 287 13.15 -11.97 -24.80
C GLU A 287 11.66 -12.15 -24.42
N ASP A 288 10.79 -11.14 -24.35
CA ASP A 288 10.80 -9.86 -25.05
C ASP A 288 9.78 -8.85 -24.48
N VAL A 289 10.05 -7.60 -24.83
CA VAL A 289 9.27 -6.36 -24.65
C VAL A 289 7.77 -6.52 -24.97
N ASN A 290 6.92 -6.05 -24.05
CA ASN A 290 5.60 -5.51 -24.42
C ASN A 290 5.40 -4.13 -23.82
N GLU A 291 5.57 -3.12 -24.67
CA GLU A 291 4.94 -1.80 -24.51
C GLU A 291 3.43 -2.00 -24.36
N VAL A 292 2.87 -1.57 -23.23
CA VAL A 292 1.44 -1.27 -23.15
C VAL A 292 1.27 0.20 -22.75
N SER A 293 0.72 0.92 -23.72
CA SER A 293 0.33 2.32 -23.73
C SER A 293 -0.33 2.78 -22.43
N ARG A 294 0.29 3.78 -21.79
CA ARG A 294 -0.25 4.55 -20.68
C ARG A 294 -1.50 5.29 -21.15
N ARG A 295 -2.64 5.05 -20.48
CA ARG A 295 -3.78 5.97 -20.51
C ARG A 295 -3.67 6.90 -19.32
N ASP A 296 -3.63 8.19 -19.62
CA ASP A 296 -3.69 9.29 -18.67
C ASP A 296 -4.99 9.21 -17.86
N VAL A 297 -4.87 9.02 -16.54
CA VAL A 297 -5.95 9.33 -15.59
C VAL A 297 -5.54 10.61 -14.87
N ALA A 298 -5.87 11.74 -15.50
CA ALA A 298 -5.84 13.03 -14.83
C ALA A 298 -7.11 13.15 -13.97
N ILE A 299 -6.95 13.13 -12.65
CA ILE A 299 -8.01 13.57 -11.74
C ILE A 299 -8.01 15.10 -11.80
N VAL A 300 -8.96 15.66 -12.54
CA VAL A 300 -9.22 17.10 -12.61
C VAL A 300 -9.87 17.52 -11.29
N GLY A 301 -9.17 18.39 -10.54
CA GLY A 301 -9.77 19.16 -9.45
C GLY A 301 -10.73 20.18 -10.03
N GLU A 302 -12.01 20.06 -9.69
CA GLU A 302 -13.03 21.03 -10.08
C GLU A 302 -13.02 22.20 -9.08
N GLU A 303 -12.64 23.38 -9.57
CA GLU A 303 -12.79 24.67 -8.89
C GLU A 303 -14.28 24.96 -8.72
N ILE A 304 -14.73 25.10 -7.47
CA ILE A 304 -16.05 25.69 -7.17
C ILE A 304 -15.86 27.20 -7.08
N GLY A 305 -16.27 27.88 -8.15
CA GLY A 305 -16.33 29.33 -8.24
C GLY A 305 -17.29 29.93 -7.21
N SER A 306 -16.79 30.97 -6.55
CA SER A 306 -17.54 31.91 -5.74
C SER A 306 -18.51 32.72 -6.61
N GLU A 307 -19.81 32.67 -6.32
CA GLU A 307 -20.73 33.72 -6.71
C GLU A 307 -20.66 34.87 -5.68
N GLU A 308 -20.31 36.06 -6.18
CA GLU A 308 -20.33 37.32 -5.44
C GLU A 308 -21.78 37.80 -5.15
N TYR A 309 -21.91 38.52 -4.04
CA TYR A 309 -22.79 39.69 -3.94
C TYR A 309 -22.06 40.93 -4.48
#